data_AF-A0A7G2TPW2-F1
#
_entry.id   AF-A0A7G2TPW2-F1
#
_cell.length_a   1.000
_cell.length_b   1.000
_cell.length_c   1.000
_cell.angle_alpha   90.00
_cell.angle_beta   90.00
_cell.angle_gamma   90.00
#
_symmetry.space_group_name_H-M   'P 1'
#
loop_
_entity.id
_entity.type
_entity.pdbx_description
1 polymer ?
#
loop_
_entity_poly.entity_id
_entity_poly.type
_entity_poly.pdbx_seq_one_letter_code
_entity_poly.pdbx_strand_id
1 'polypeptide(L)' 'MASTRQIINDLRAQARALDGRHLQGTMMDGVARSLRRGADELERIDGDLFYYRAAEALPEEDA' A
#
# COMPACT_ATOMS: atom_id res chain seq x y z
N MET A 1 -13.56 -10.79 -1.79
CA MET A 1 -12.16 -10.41 -1.52
C MET A 1 -12.05 -8.90 -1.71
N ALA A 2 -11.40 -8.19 -0.79
CA ALA A 2 -11.13 -6.76 -0.96
C ALA A 2 -10.08 -6.55 -2.06
N SER A 3 -10.21 -5.50 -2.85
CA SER A 3 -9.18 -5.14 -3.84
C SER A 3 -7.92 -4.58 -3.16
N THR A 4 -6.76 -4.68 -3.81
CA THR A 4 -5.50 -4.08 -3.32
C THR A 4 -5.70 -2.61 -2.93
N ARG A 5 -6.43 -1.86 -3.76
CA ARG A 5 -6.75 -0.45 -3.53
C ARG A 5 -7.62 -0.22 -2.30
N GLN A 6 -8.57 -1.11 -2.01
CA GLN A 6 -9.36 -1.06 -0.78
C GLN A 6 -8.49 -1.29 0.44
N ILE A 7 -7.60 -2.29 0.40
CA ILE A 7 -6.67 -2.60 1.50
C ILE A 7 -5.74 -1.42 1.78
N ILE A 8 -5.18 -0.79 0.75
CA ILE A 8 -4.33 0.41 0.88
C ILE A 8 -5.09 1.54 1.58
N ASN A 9 -6.33 1.80 1.17
CA ASN A 9 -7.17 2.84 1.76
C ASN A 9 -7.49 2.54 3.24
N ASP A 10 -7.79 1.29 3.57
CA ASP A 10 -8.08 0.86 4.93
C ASP A 10 -6.87 1.02 5.85
N LEU A 11 -5.67 0.64 5.39
CA LEU A 11 -4.42 0.83 6.14
C LEU A 11 -4.14 2.32 6.41
N ARG A 12 -4.36 3.18 5.41
CA ARG A 12 -4.22 4.65 5.57
C ARG A 12 -5.25 5.21 6.54
N ALA A 13 -6.49 4.74 6.49
CA ALA A 13 -7.54 5.16 7.42
C ALA A 13 -7.23 4.73 8.86
N GLN A 14 -6.75 3.51 9.06
CA GLN A 14 -6.34 2.99 10.37
C GLN A 14 -5.15 3.78 10.93
N ALA A 15 -4.14 4.08 10.11
CA ALA A 15 -3.01 4.90 10.54
C ALA A 15 -3.46 6.30 11.02
N ARG A 16 -4.36 6.97 10.28
CA ARG A 16 -4.92 8.27 10.68
C ARG A 16 -5.76 8.18 11.95
N ALA A 17 -6.51 7.09 12.12
CA ALA A 17 -7.31 6.86 13.32
C ALA A 17 -6.42 6.67 14.56
N LEU A 18 -5.24 6.06 14.40
CA LEU A 18 -4.24 5.95 15.46
C LEU A 18 -3.56 7.29 15.77
N ASP A 19 -3.22 8.09 14.76
CA ASP A 19 -2.66 9.44 14.99
C ASP A 19 -3.67 10.38 15.68
N GLY A 20 -4.96 10.29 15.30
CA GLY A 20 -6.03 11.14 15.84
C GLY A 20 -6.48 10.75 17.25
N ARG A 21 -6.19 9.52 17.67
CA ARG A 21 -6.30 9.11 19.08
C ARG A 21 -5.00 9.51 19.76
N HIS A 22 -4.93 10.76 20.21
CA HIS A 22 -3.84 11.33 21.02
C HIS A 22 -3.75 10.69 22.43
N LEU A 23 -3.94 9.38 22.51
CA LEU A 23 -3.91 8.55 23.69
C LEU A 23 -2.95 7.40 23.38
N GLN A 24 -1.81 7.42 24.08
CA GLN A 24 -0.94 6.27 24.38
C GLN A 24 0.24 5.96 23.45
N GLY A 25 1.30 6.76 23.59
CA GLY A 25 2.67 6.27 23.66
C GLY A 25 3.37 5.88 22.35
N THR A 26 4.70 5.78 22.43
CA THR A 26 5.62 5.46 21.32
C THR A 26 5.27 4.18 20.54
N MET A 27 4.55 3.25 21.15
CA MET A 27 4.09 2.01 20.52
C MET A 27 3.01 2.26 19.47
N MET A 28 2.01 3.11 19.75
CA MET A 28 0.94 3.41 18.78
C MET A 28 1.47 4.21 17.59
N ASP A 29 2.43 5.11 17.82
CA ASP A 29 3.15 5.80 16.75
C ASP A 29 3.92 4.81 15.85
N GLY A 30 4.50 3.77 16.46
CA GLY A 30 5.17 2.68 15.76
C GLY A 30 4.21 1.93 14.83
N VAL A 31 3.02 1.58 15.34
CA VAL A 31 1.98 0.91 14.55
C VAL A 31 1.49 1.79 13.41
N ALA A 32 1.19 3.06 13.66
CA ALA A 32 0.76 3.99 12.60
C ALA A 32 1.81 4.16 11.49
N ARG A 33 3.11 4.23 11.86
CA ARG A 33 4.22 4.24 10.88
C ARG A 33 4.27 2.94 10.06
N SER A 34 4.13 1.78 10.71
CA SER A 34 4.14 0.49 10.02
C SER A 34 2.97 0.34 9.06
N LEU A 35 1.76 0.80 9.44
CA LEU A 35 0.58 0.77 8.57
C LEU A 35 0.77 1.64 7.33
N ARG A 36 1.34 2.85 7.49
CA ARG A 36 1.70 3.72 6.35
C ARG A 36 2.69 3.03 5.41
N ARG A 37 3.77 2.48 5.96
CA ARG A 37 4.79 1.78 5.17
C ARG A 37 4.21 0.59 4.41
N GLY A 38 3.35 -0.20 5.05
CA GLY A 38 2.65 -1.31 4.39
C GLY A 38 1.76 -0.84 3.24
N ALA A 39 1.04 0.27 3.42
CA ALA A 39 0.23 0.86 2.36
C ALA A 39 1.09 1.31 1.16
N ASP A 40 2.23 1.96 1.42
CA ASP A 40 3.14 2.43 0.38
C ASP A 40 3.80 1.27 -0.38
N GLU A 41 4.15 0.20 0.33
CA GLU A 41 4.74 -1.00 -0.29
C GLU A 41 3.74 -1.77 -1.15
N LEU A 42 2.48 -1.85 -0.72
CA LEU A 42 1.40 -2.40 -1.54
C LEU A 42 1.13 -1.56 -2.78
N GLU A 43 1.16 -0.23 -2.68
CA GLU A 43 0.98 0.67 -3.83
C GLU A 43 2.12 0.52 -4.84
N ARG A 44 3.36 0.35 -4.37
CA ARG A 44 4.51 0.03 -5.22
C ARG A 44 4.32 -1.30 -5.93
N ILE A 45 3.97 -2.36 -5.21
CA ILE A 45 3.79 -3.71 -5.79
C ILE A 45 2.63 -3.73 -6.80
N ASP A 46 1.52 -3.04 -6.52
CA ASP A 46 0.38 -2.92 -7.44
C ASP A 46 0.80 -2.21 -8.75
N GLY A 47 1.63 -1.16 -8.64
CA GLY A 47 2.24 -0.48 -9.78
C GLY A 47 3.21 -1.36 -10.58
N ASP A 48 4.10 -2.07 -9.89
CA ASP A 48 5.05 -3.00 -10.53
C ASP A 48 4.29 -4.12 -11.27
N LEU A 49 3.25 -4.69 -10.67
CA LEU A 49 2.39 -5.70 -11.31
C LEU A 49 1.69 -5.15 -12.55
N PHE A 50 1.19 -3.92 -12.50
CA PHE A 50 0.63 -3.27 -13.67
C PHE A 50 1.67 -3.15 -14.79
N TYR A 51 2.89 -2.71 -14.46
CA TYR A 51 3.98 -2.58 -15.41
C TYR A 51 4.38 -3.92 -16.03
N TYR A 52 4.57 -4.98 -15.24
CA TYR A 52 4.93 -6.30 -15.75
C TYR A 52 3.84 -6.90 -16.64
N ARG A 53 2.57 -6.74 -16.27
CA ARG A 53 1.46 -7.17 -17.13
C ARG A 53 1.39 -6.40 -18.45
N ALA A 54 1.70 -5.10 -18.42
CA ALA A 54 1.79 -4.30 -19.63
C ALA A 54 2.98 -4.71 -20.51
N ALA A 55 4.11 -5.05 -19.90
CA ALA A 55 5.31 -5.54 -20.60
C ALA A 55 5.08 -6.91 -21.24
N GLU A 56 4.41 -7.85 -20.56
CA GLU A 56 4.03 -9.15 -21.14
C GLU A 56 3.02 -9.01 -22.29
N ALA A 57 2.24 -7.93 -22.32
CA ALA A 57 1.25 -7.67 -23.35
C ALA A 57 1.83 -7.00 -24.61
N LEU A 58 3.09 -6.53 -24.57
CA LEU A 58 3.77 -6.01 -25.74
C LEU A 58 4.31 -7.19 -26.56
N PRO A 59 3.91 -7.35 -27.83
CA PRO A 59 4.49 -8.37 -28.70
C PRO A 59 6.00 -8.10 -28.81
N GLU A 60 6.81 -9.15 -28.77
CA GLU A 60 8.22 -9.08 -29.15
C GLU A 60 8.28 -8.52 -30.59
N GLU A 61 8.54 -7.22 -30.74
CA GLU A 61 8.86 -6.64 -32.04
C GLU A 61 10.22 -7.21 -32.45
N ASP A 62 10.16 -8.20 -33.34
CA ASP A 62 11.17 -8.71 -34.28
C ASP A 62 12.64 -8.33 -33.97
N ALA A 63 13.38 -9.28 -33.40
CA ALA A 63 14.85 -9.30 -33.35
C ALA A 63 15.44 -10.17 -34.47
#